data_AF-A0A372FPX5-F1
#
_entry.id   AF-A0A372FPX5-F1
#
_cell.length_a   1.000
_cell.length_b   1.000
_cell.length_c   1.000
_cell.angle_alpha   90.00
_cell.angle_beta   90.00
_cell.angle_gamma   90.00
#
_symmetry.space_group_name_H-M   'P 1'
#
loop_
_entity.id
_entity.type
_entity.pdbx_description
1 polymer ?
#
loop_
_entity_poly.entity_id
_entity_poly.type
_entity_poly.pdbx_seq_one_letter_code
_entity_poly.pdbx_strand_id
1 'polypeptide(L)'
;MFQHLSSYTTLTYKGEPYPLLDAELRVRGHSNAGPIAFDVTTPNWSAPYEAIFTTDGITYHPLASEVHVVAPRSEHLLSHLLADKGLKFYFEDETTIEHGGFLLRPPRNTPPFRTEKLVVMDWIGTDIKKESQGPARDPDSIQYRVMRQVCEERDWDVVIDDDGSGEAADIVGLAVDDEGLLVRLIHCKYSSEAFPGGRVADLYEVCGQAHKSVQWKRAPHLIDQCRSVKASVLVSAVS
;
A
#
# COMPACT_ATOMS: atom_id res chain seq x y z
N MET A 1 22.26 -3.64 17.55
CA MET A 1 22.52 -2.19 17.47
C MET A 1 21.48 -1.62 16.50
N PHE A 2 20.42 -0.99 17.01
CA PHE A 2 19.39 -0.37 16.18
C PHE A 2 19.97 0.91 15.57
N GLN A 3 20.39 0.87 14.30
CA GLN A 3 20.65 2.11 13.57
C GLN A 3 19.29 2.76 13.30
N HIS A 4 19.07 3.89 13.97
CA HIS A 4 17.99 4.79 13.64
C HIS A 4 18.23 5.25 12.19
N LEU A 5 17.42 4.77 11.23
CA LEU A 5 17.39 5.34 9.89
C LEU A 5 16.96 6.80 10.07
N SER A 6 17.92 7.71 9.95
CA SER A 6 17.64 9.14 10.05
C SER A 6 17.03 9.62 8.75
N SER A 7 16.27 10.72 8.81
CA SER A 7 15.73 11.45 7.66
C SER A 7 16.80 11.94 6.66
N TYR A 8 18.08 11.67 6.92
CA TYR A 8 19.21 11.96 6.03
C TYR A 8 19.72 10.74 5.26
N THR A 9 19.05 9.58 5.36
CA THR A 9 19.45 8.38 4.63
C THR A 9 18.84 8.38 3.23
N THR A 10 19.66 8.22 2.20
CA THR A 10 19.22 8.19 0.80
C THR A 10 19.52 6.85 0.14
N LEU A 11 18.73 6.49 -0.85
CA LEU A 11 19.03 5.50 -1.87
C LEU A 11 19.65 6.19 -3.07
N THR A 12 20.80 5.72 -3.52
CA THR A 12 21.48 6.21 -4.72
C THR A 12 21.50 5.11 -5.76
N TYR A 13 20.91 5.37 -6.92
CA TYR A 13 20.91 4.44 -8.05
C TYR A 13 21.42 5.16 -9.30
N LYS A 14 22.50 4.64 -9.91
CA LYS A 14 23.16 5.24 -11.07
C LYS A 14 23.52 6.74 -10.90
N GLY A 15 23.85 7.14 -9.67
CA GLY A 15 24.23 8.51 -9.33
C GLY A 15 23.07 9.44 -8.95
N GLU A 16 21.83 8.98 -9.00
CA GLU A 16 20.64 9.75 -8.63
C GLU A 16 20.21 9.42 -7.18
N PRO A 17 20.44 10.32 -6.20
CA PRO A 17 20.03 10.10 -4.82
C PRO A 17 18.54 10.39 -4.61
N TYR A 18 17.90 9.63 -3.72
CA TYR A 18 16.50 9.81 -3.32
C TYR A 18 16.32 9.45 -1.84
N PRO A 19 15.46 10.13 -1.07
CA PRO A 19 15.23 9.78 0.34
C PRO A 19 14.78 8.32 0.51
N LEU A 20 15.39 7.58 1.44
CA LEU A 20 15.08 6.16 1.67
C LEU A 20 13.62 5.96 2.09
N LEU A 21 13.09 6.85 2.92
CA LEU A 21 11.75 6.74 3.50
C LEU A 21 10.63 6.98 2.48
N ASP A 22 10.95 7.68 1.39
CA ASP A 22 9.99 8.02 0.35
C ASP A 22 10.04 7.02 -0.82
N ALA A 23 10.95 6.05 -0.78
CA ALA A 23 11.06 5.01 -1.80
C ALA A 23 10.02 3.91 -1.60
N GLU A 24 9.48 3.40 -2.69
CA GLU A 24 8.45 2.36 -2.69
C GLU A 24 9.01 1.00 -3.09
N LEU A 25 8.36 -0.07 -2.60
CA LEU A 25 8.57 -1.43 -3.08
C LEU A 25 7.34 -1.88 -3.90
N ARG A 26 7.56 -2.29 -5.15
CA ARG A 26 6.51 -2.75 -6.07
C ARG A 26 6.79 -4.18 -6.54
N VAL A 27 5.85 -5.09 -6.37
CA VAL A 27 6.01 -6.48 -6.82
C VAL A 27 5.83 -6.55 -8.34
N ARG A 28 6.73 -7.23 -9.07
CA ARG A 28 6.73 -7.29 -10.55
C ARG A 28 5.78 -8.34 -11.14
N GLY A 29 5.21 -9.19 -10.32
CA GLY A 29 4.28 -10.22 -10.74
C GLY A 29 3.94 -11.18 -9.61
N HIS A 30 2.85 -11.93 -9.81
CA HIS A 30 2.35 -12.90 -8.85
C HIS A 30 2.60 -14.30 -9.39
N SER A 31 3.84 -14.78 -9.23
CA SER A 31 4.20 -16.16 -9.52
C SER A 31 3.95 -17.05 -8.29
N ASN A 32 3.55 -18.29 -8.51
CA ASN A 32 3.44 -19.31 -7.47
C ASN A 32 4.74 -20.13 -7.28
N ALA A 33 5.77 -19.84 -8.07
CA ALA A 33 7.06 -20.51 -8.03
C ALA A 33 8.23 -19.57 -8.36
N GLY A 34 9.40 -19.88 -7.81
CA GLY A 34 10.64 -19.13 -8.05
C GLY A 34 10.82 -17.92 -7.12
N PRO A 35 11.83 -17.07 -7.41
CA PRO A 35 12.11 -15.87 -6.64
C PRO A 35 10.95 -14.87 -6.67
N ILE A 36 10.82 -14.06 -5.62
CA ILE A 36 9.88 -12.93 -5.61
C ILE A 36 10.60 -11.74 -6.25
N ALA A 37 10.18 -11.36 -7.45
CA ALA A 37 10.70 -10.18 -8.15
C ALA A 37 9.97 -8.91 -7.72
N PHE A 38 10.72 -7.86 -7.39
CA PHE A 38 10.19 -6.56 -7.01
C PHE A 38 11.08 -5.41 -7.49
N ASP A 39 10.52 -4.22 -7.55
CA ASP A 39 11.20 -2.97 -7.84
C ASP A 39 11.30 -2.11 -6.60
N VAL A 40 12.47 -1.52 -6.40
CA VAL A 40 12.65 -0.33 -5.57
C VAL A 40 12.40 0.86 -6.49
N THR A 41 11.31 1.57 -6.24
CA THR A 41 10.80 2.62 -7.14
C THR A 41 10.84 3.97 -6.46
N THR A 42 11.30 4.97 -7.20
CA THR A 42 11.21 6.39 -6.87
C THR A 42 10.55 7.11 -8.05
N PRO A 43 10.16 8.39 -7.92
CA PRO A 43 9.67 9.17 -9.06
C PRO A 43 10.68 9.28 -10.22
N ASN A 44 11.98 9.17 -9.93
CA ASN A 44 13.04 9.42 -10.90
C ASN A 44 13.62 8.14 -11.51
N TRP A 45 13.57 7.03 -10.79
CA TRP A 45 14.18 5.78 -11.23
C TRP A 45 13.53 4.55 -10.59
N SER A 46 13.72 3.40 -11.24
CA SER A 46 13.30 2.10 -10.74
C SER A 46 14.46 1.10 -10.85
N ALA A 47 14.70 0.36 -9.76
CA ALA A 47 15.78 -0.61 -9.64
C ALA A 47 15.21 -2.00 -9.35
N PRO A 48 15.43 -3.00 -10.23
CA PRO A 48 14.87 -4.33 -10.06
C PRO A 48 15.68 -5.21 -9.12
N TYR A 49 14.97 -5.97 -8.29
CA TYR A 49 15.53 -6.96 -7.37
C TYR A 49 14.73 -8.26 -7.41
N GLU A 50 15.37 -9.32 -6.92
CA GLU A 50 14.72 -10.57 -6.58
C GLU A 50 15.04 -10.97 -5.12
N ALA A 51 14.04 -11.53 -4.44
CA ALA A 51 14.21 -12.19 -3.15
C ALA A 51 14.19 -13.71 -3.36
N ILE A 52 15.26 -14.37 -2.94
CA ILE A 52 15.44 -15.83 -3.03
C ILE A 52 15.37 -16.43 -1.63
N PHE A 53 14.48 -17.40 -1.46
CA PHE A 53 14.33 -18.13 -0.21
C PHE A 53 15.29 -19.33 -0.20
N THR A 54 16.20 -19.35 0.75
CA THR A 54 17.19 -20.42 0.95
C THR A 54 17.02 -21.06 2.32
N THR A 55 17.76 -22.13 2.59
CA THR A 55 17.78 -22.76 3.93
C THR A 55 18.34 -21.84 5.01
N ASP A 56 19.17 -20.87 4.65
CA ASP A 56 19.88 -19.98 5.57
C ASP A 56 19.18 -18.61 5.74
N GLY A 57 18.02 -18.43 5.11
CA GLY A 57 17.24 -17.21 5.13
C GLY A 57 16.95 -16.68 3.73
N ILE A 58 16.68 -15.37 3.65
CA ILE A 58 16.29 -14.71 2.41
C ILE A 58 17.48 -13.89 1.90
N THR A 59 17.89 -14.13 0.66
CA THR A 59 18.90 -13.31 -0.03
C THR A 59 18.23 -12.40 -1.04
N TYR A 60 18.82 -11.23 -1.26
CA TYR A 60 18.30 -10.21 -2.16
C TYR A 60 19.35 -9.90 -3.21
N HIS A 61 18.96 -9.92 -4.48
CA HIS A 61 19.89 -9.69 -5.59
C HIS A 61 19.36 -8.62 -6.54
N PRO A 62 20.16 -7.62 -6.92
CA PRO A 62 19.78 -6.69 -7.98
C PRO A 62 19.80 -7.43 -9.32
N LEU A 63 18.76 -7.20 -10.14
CA LEU A 63 18.70 -7.71 -11.52
C LEU A 63 19.36 -6.74 -12.52
N ALA A 64 19.82 -5.58 -12.03
CA ALA A 64 20.52 -4.55 -12.80
C ALA A 64 21.68 -3.98 -11.97
N SER A 65 21.85 -2.65 -11.94
CA SER A 65 22.81 -2.01 -11.05
C SER A 65 22.36 -2.10 -9.58
N GLU A 66 23.32 -2.18 -8.66
CA GLU A 66 23.03 -2.17 -7.22
C GLU A 66 22.62 -0.77 -6.76
N VAL A 67 21.76 -0.71 -5.74
CA VAL A 67 21.35 0.54 -5.10
C VAL A 67 22.17 0.71 -3.83
N HIS A 68 22.70 1.91 -3.63
CA HIS A 68 23.52 2.22 -2.48
C HIS A 68 22.69 2.98 -1.44
N VAL A 69 22.64 2.46 -0.22
CA VAL A 69 22.07 3.14 0.94
C VAL A 69 23.15 4.03 1.53
N VAL A 70 23.00 5.34 1.37
CA VAL A 70 23.96 6.35 1.81
C VAL A 70 23.41 7.05 3.04
N ALA A 71 24.15 6.95 4.14
CA ALA A 71 23.92 7.72 5.36
C ALA A 71 25.12 8.67 5.59
N PRO A 72 25.03 9.69 6.47
CA PRO A 72 26.09 10.70 6.63
C PRO A 72 27.48 10.16 6.96
N ARG A 73 27.59 8.91 7.45
CA ARG A 73 28.85 8.30 7.89
C ARG A 73 29.06 6.89 7.35
N SER A 74 28.19 6.40 6.47
CA SER A 74 28.27 5.02 5.99
C SER A 74 27.56 4.85 4.66
N GLU A 75 28.04 3.89 3.88
CA GLU A 75 27.45 3.48 2.62
C GLU A 75 27.34 1.95 2.63
N HIS A 76 26.16 1.43 2.31
CA HIS A 76 25.87 0.00 2.29
C HIS A 76 25.13 -0.36 1.01
N LEU A 77 25.33 -1.60 0.51
CA LEU A 77 24.50 -2.12 -0.58
C LEU A 77 23.09 -2.36 -0.04
N LEU A 78 22.08 -2.00 -0.83
CA LEU A 78 20.68 -2.21 -0.44
C LEU A 78 20.39 -3.71 -0.26
N SER A 79 20.91 -4.56 -1.15
CA SER A 79 20.83 -6.02 -1.01
C SER A 79 21.28 -6.53 0.37
N HIS A 80 22.41 -6.02 0.89
CA HIS A 80 22.93 -6.37 2.21
C HIS A 80 22.06 -5.81 3.34
N LEU A 81 21.57 -4.57 3.21
CA LEU A 81 20.67 -3.99 4.20
C LEU A 81 19.36 -4.80 4.28
N LEU A 82 18.81 -5.20 3.15
CA LEU A 82 17.62 -6.05 3.08
C LEU A 82 17.87 -7.43 3.69
N ALA A 83 19.05 -8.02 3.49
CA ALA A 83 19.40 -9.28 4.15
C ALA A 83 19.50 -9.13 5.68
N ASP A 84 20.06 -8.02 6.17
CA ASP A 84 20.21 -7.74 7.61
C ASP A 84 18.90 -7.32 8.30
N LYS A 85 18.05 -6.53 7.63
CA LYS A 85 16.78 -6.01 8.19
C LYS A 85 15.56 -6.82 7.82
N GLY A 86 15.59 -7.46 6.67
CA GLY A 86 14.51 -8.24 6.09
C GLY A 86 13.40 -7.42 5.45
N LEU A 87 12.78 -8.04 4.46
CA LEU A 87 11.43 -7.70 4.04
C LEU A 87 10.44 -8.65 4.68
N LYS A 88 9.23 -8.14 4.92
CA LYS A 88 8.09 -8.94 5.33
C LYS A 88 7.23 -9.24 4.11
N PHE A 89 7.04 -10.53 3.83
CA PHE A 89 6.25 -10.99 2.69
C PHE A 89 4.87 -11.42 3.16
N TYR A 90 3.83 -10.99 2.45
CA TYR A 90 2.45 -11.39 2.66
C TYR A 90 1.98 -12.21 1.47
N PHE A 91 1.49 -13.42 1.73
CA PHE A 91 0.94 -14.32 0.72
C PHE A 91 -0.59 -14.32 0.77
N GLU A 92 -1.23 -14.83 -0.29
CA GLU A 92 -2.68 -14.88 -0.46
C GLU A 92 -3.42 -15.53 0.72
N ASP A 93 -2.81 -16.51 1.37
CA ASP A 93 -3.43 -17.23 2.47
C ASP A 93 -3.12 -16.64 3.85
N GLU A 94 -2.80 -15.35 3.90
CA GLU A 94 -2.33 -14.61 5.09
C GLU A 94 -1.03 -15.17 5.67
N THR A 95 -0.43 -16.16 5.00
CA THR A 95 0.88 -16.62 5.36
C THR A 95 1.83 -15.45 5.24
N THR A 96 2.64 -15.30 6.26
CA THR A 96 3.60 -14.23 6.35
C THR A 96 4.98 -14.85 6.51
N ILE A 97 5.95 -14.36 5.73
CA ILE A 97 7.35 -14.65 6.00
C ILE A 97 7.99 -13.40 6.58
N GLU A 98 8.48 -13.51 7.82
CA GLU A 98 9.23 -12.45 8.47
C GLU A 98 10.74 -12.60 8.27
N HIS A 99 11.49 -11.56 8.64
CA HIS A 99 12.94 -11.60 8.67
C HIS A 99 13.45 -12.81 9.47
N GLY A 100 14.47 -13.49 8.97
CA GLY A 100 14.95 -14.76 9.51
C GLY A 100 14.23 -16.01 8.96
N GLY A 101 13.26 -15.84 8.04
CA GLY A 101 12.62 -16.98 7.35
C GLY A 101 11.50 -17.65 8.13
N PHE A 102 10.96 -17.00 9.16
CA PHE A 102 9.86 -17.54 9.95
C PHE A 102 8.56 -17.51 9.15
N LEU A 103 7.97 -18.69 8.96
CA LEU A 103 6.67 -18.87 8.32
C LEU A 103 5.55 -18.80 9.36
N LEU A 104 4.75 -17.74 9.31
CA LEU A 104 3.56 -17.59 10.13
C LEU A 104 2.34 -17.91 9.28
N ARG A 105 1.64 -19.01 9.59
CA ARG A 105 0.42 -19.42 8.90
C ARG A 105 -0.76 -19.49 9.88
N PRO A 106 -1.65 -18.49 9.89
CA PRO A 106 -2.85 -18.53 10.72
C PRO A 106 -3.76 -19.70 10.31
N PRO A 107 -4.38 -20.43 11.24
CA PRO A 107 -5.37 -21.45 10.89
C PRO A 107 -6.62 -20.80 10.27
N ARG A 108 -7.06 -21.31 9.11
CA ARG A 108 -8.26 -20.81 8.42
C ARG A 108 -9.53 -21.34 9.06
N ASN A 109 -10.00 -20.67 10.10
CA ASN A 109 -11.35 -20.88 10.63
C ASN A 109 -12.32 -19.73 10.27
N THR A 110 -11.89 -18.79 9.43
CA THR A 110 -12.66 -17.59 9.07
C THR A 110 -12.72 -17.46 7.54
N PRO A 111 -13.87 -17.06 6.96
CA PRO A 111 -13.94 -16.71 5.54
C PRO A 111 -12.95 -15.58 5.19
N PRO A 112 -12.41 -15.55 3.95
CA PRO A 112 -11.32 -14.65 3.56
C PRO A 112 -11.69 -13.16 3.63
N PHE A 113 -12.98 -12.83 3.45
CA PHE A 113 -13.52 -11.50 3.67
C PHE A 113 -15.00 -11.60 4.06
N ARG A 114 -15.52 -10.53 4.68
CA ARG A 114 -16.94 -10.41 5.03
C ARG A 114 -17.70 -9.89 3.82
N THR A 115 -18.38 -10.77 3.10
CA THR A 115 -19.16 -10.41 1.91
C THR A 115 -20.27 -9.42 2.25
N GLU A 116 -20.80 -9.44 3.48
CA GLU A 116 -21.82 -8.49 3.93
C GLU A 116 -21.33 -7.02 3.98
N LYS A 117 -20.01 -6.81 3.91
CA LYS A 117 -19.41 -5.47 3.87
C LYS A 117 -19.13 -4.97 2.46
N LEU A 118 -19.36 -5.79 1.43
CA LEU A 118 -19.25 -5.36 0.04
C LEU A 118 -20.46 -4.52 -0.31
N VAL A 119 -20.22 -3.30 -0.79
CA VAL A 119 -21.26 -2.37 -1.21
C VAL A 119 -21.18 -2.23 -2.73
N VAL A 120 -22.24 -2.61 -3.43
CA VAL A 120 -22.36 -2.40 -4.87
C VAL A 120 -22.68 -0.93 -5.11
N MET A 121 -21.90 -0.29 -5.98
CA MET A 121 -22.08 1.12 -6.35
C MET A 121 -22.55 1.22 -7.80
N ASP A 122 -23.48 2.15 -8.05
CA ASP A 122 -23.83 2.55 -9.41
C ASP A 122 -22.77 3.50 -9.98
N TRP A 123 -22.15 3.06 -11.08
CA TRP A 123 -21.08 3.74 -11.81
C TRP A 123 -21.59 4.49 -13.05
N ILE A 124 -22.91 4.63 -13.24
CA ILE A 124 -23.47 5.41 -14.36
C ILE A 124 -22.92 6.85 -14.31
N GLY A 125 -22.37 7.31 -15.44
CA GLY A 125 -21.76 8.63 -15.55
C GLY A 125 -20.35 8.74 -14.98
N THR A 126 -19.74 7.62 -14.57
CA THR A 126 -18.35 7.55 -14.13
C THR A 126 -17.55 6.70 -15.11
N ASP A 127 -16.46 7.23 -15.62
CA ASP A 127 -15.46 6.47 -16.36
C ASP A 127 -14.61 5.66 -15.38
N ILE A 128 -14.96 4.38 -15.22
CA ILE A 128 -14.25 3.47 -14.31
C ILE A 128 -12.80 3.20 -14.72
N LYS A 129 -12.33 3.69 -15.88
CA LYS A 129 -10.91 3.65 -16.24
C LYS A 129 -10.13 4.86 -15.74
N LYS A 130 -10.80 5.88 -15.21
CA LYS A 130 -10.20 7.07 -14.61
C LYS A 130 -10.26 6.98 -13.10
N GLU A 131 -9.15 6.61 -12.48
CA GLU A 131 -9.01 6.57 -11.02
C GLU A 131 -9.09 7.98 -10.42
N SER A 132 -8.13 8.82 -10.82
CA SER A 132 -7.90 10.13 -10.21
C SER A 132 -8.76 11.24 -10.79
N GLN A 133 -9.23 12.15 -9.91
CA GLN A 133 -9.91 13.38 -10.31
C GLN A 133 -8.93 14.49 -10.70
N GLY A 134 -7.68 14.41 -10.23
CA GLY A 134 -6.63 15.40 -10.43
C GLY A 134 -6.99 16.83 -9.96
N PRO A 135 -6.11 17.81 -10.21
CA PRO A 135 -6.32 19.20 -9.76
C PRO A 135 -7.55 19.88 -10.36
N ALA A 136 -7.99 19.40 -11.54
CA ALA A 136 -9.17 19.90 -12.22
C ALA A 136 -10.49 19.34 -11.67
N ARG A 137 -10.43 18.35 -10.77
CA ARG A 137 -11.58 17.63 -10.22
C ARG A 137 -12.48 17.06 -11.32
N ASP A 138 -11.92 16.20 -12.17
CA ASP A 138 -12.63 15.53 -13.26
C ASP A 138 -13.88 14.81 -12.70
N PRO A 139 -15.10 15.28 -13.05
CA PRO A 139 -16.34 14.74 -12.50
C PRO A 139 -16.63 13.31 -12.96
N ASP A 140 -15.95 12.85 -14.02
CA ASP A 140 -16.13 11.51 -14.57
C ASP A 140 -15.22 10.47 -13.86
N SER A 141 -14.36 10.89 -12.94
CA SER A 141 -13.41 9.99 -12.26
C SER A 141 -14.03 9.21 -11.09
N ILE A 142 -13.42 8.08 -10.75
CA ILE A 142 -13.79 7.25 -9.59
C ILE A 142 -13.64 8.06 -8.30
N GLN A 143 -12.50 8.71 -8.08
CA GLN A 143 -12.26 9.50 -6.87
C GLN A 143 -13.31 10.61 -6.70
N TYR A 144 -13.71 11.32 -7.76
CA TYR A 144 -14.75 12.34 -7.66
C TYR A 144 -16.11 11.74 -7.24
N ARG A 145 -16.50 10.63 -7.86
CA ARG A 145 -17.75 9.92 -7.56
C ARG A 145 -17.79 9.40 -6.12
N VAL A 146 -16.66 8.86 -5.63
CA VAL A 146 -16.51 8.35 -4.26
C VAL A 146 -16.51 9.50 -3.27
N MET A 147 -15.75 10.57 -3.53
CA MET A 147 -15.70 11.79 -2.70
C MET A 147 -17.11 12.36 -2.48
N ARG A 148 -17.89 12.49 -3.56
CA ARG A 148 -19.28 12.93 -3.46
C ARG A 148 -20.12 12.05 -2.55
N GLN A 149 -20.03 10.74 -2.72
CA GLN A 149 -20.78 9.81 -1.87
C GLN A 149 -20.36 9.90 -0.40
N VAL A 150 -19.06 9.97 -0.13
CA VAL A 150 -18.53 10.09 1.24
C VAL A 150 -19.09 11.33 1.93
N CYS A 151 -19.09 12.47 1.22
CA CYS A 151 -19.68 13.71 1.71
C CYS A 151 -21.21 13.63 1.91
N GLU A 152 -21.92 12.78 1.16
CA GLU A 152 -23.36 12.57 1.29
C GLU A 152 -23.72 11.56 2.41
N GLU A 153 -22.80 10.67 2.78
CA GLU A 153 -23.04 9.61 3.78
C GLU A 153 -23.14 10.13 5.22
N ARG A 154 -22.42 11.20 5.55
CA ARG A 154 -22.45 11.86 6.86
C ARG A 154 -21.83 13.25 6.80
N ASP A 155 -22.07 14.02 7.85
CA ASP A 155 -21.30 15.22 8.14
C ASP A 155 -19.90 14.81 8.62
N TRP A 156 -18.91 15.11 7.80
CA TRP A 156 -17.49 15.01 8.12
C TRP A 156 -16.97 16.38 8.52
N ASP A 157 -16.07 16.45 9.51
CA ASP A 157 -15.39 17.69 9.85
C ASP A 157 -14.38 18.07 8.77
N VAL A 158 -13.68 17.08 8.24
CA VAL A 158 -12.70 17.24 7.16
C VAL A 158 -12.76 16.04 6.22
N VAL A 159 -12.73 16.29 4.92
CA VAL A 159 -12.45 15.27 3.90
C VAL A 159 -11.26 15.73 3.08
N ILE A 160 -10.23 14.88 3.01
CA ILE A 160 -8.95 15.14 2.35
C ILE A 160 -8.89 14.29 1.08
N ASP A 161 -8.48 14.94 0.00
CA ASP A 161 -8.04 14.33 -1.26
C ASP A 161 -6.52 14.13 -1.15
N ASP A 162 -6.07 12.90 -0.92
CA ASP A 162 -4.67 12.54 -0.66
C ASP A 162 -4.10 11.73 -1.84
N ASP A 163 -4.55 12.02 -3.07
CA ASP A 163 -4.14 11.40 -4.35
C ASP A 163 -2.70 11.76 -4.73
N GLY A 164 -1.72 11.13 -4.09
CA GLY A 164 -0.30 11.50 -4.18
C GLY A 164 0.69 10.40 -3.78
N SER A 165 1.97 10.60 -4.11
CA SER A 165 3.02 9.66 -3.71
C SER A 165 3.20 9.64 -2.18
N GLY A 166 3.17 8.46 -1.57
CA GLY A 166 3.30 8.32 -0.12
C GLY A 166 2.01 8.53 0.67
N GLU A 167 0.86 8.55 -0.02
CA GLU A 167 -0.48 8.70 0.56
C GLU A 167 -0.83 7.62 1.61
N ALA A 168 -1.70 8.00 2.54
CA ALA A 168 -2.28 7.05 3.49
C ALA A 168 -3.46 6.26 2.89
N ALA A 169 -4.20 6.92 1.99
CA ALA A 169 -5.31 6.44 1.18
C ALA A 169 -5.72 7.54 0.18
N ASP A 170 -6.39 7.21 -0.93
CA ASP A 170 -6.86 8.23 -1.90
C ASP A 170 -7.75 9.31 -1.26
N ILE A 171 -8.65 8.90 -0.35
CA ILE A 171 -9.57 9.80 0.34
C ILE A 171 -9.55 9.52 1.84
N VAL A 172 -9.38 10.57 2.64
CA VAL A 172 -9.38 10.50 4.11
C VAL A 172 -10.51 11.34 4.69
N GLY A 173 -11.48 10.68 5.33
CA GLY A 173 -12.55 11.32 6.09
C GLY A 173 -12.22 11.38 7.58
N LEU A 174 -12.36 12.56 8.18
CA LEU A 174 -12.17 12.79 9.61
C LEU A 174 -13.45 13.38 10.21
N ALA A 175 -13.89 12.81 11.32
CA ALA A 175 -15.00 13.36 12.08
C ALA A 175 -14.81 13.10 13.57
N VAL A 176 -15.21 14.05 14.41
CA VAL A 176 -15.23 13.92 15.87
C VAL A 176 -16.70 13.85 16.30
N ASP A 177 -17.04 12.78 17.00
CA ASP A 177 -18.34 12.63 17.65
C ASP A 177 -18.16 12.34 19.15
N ASP A 178 -19.27 12.11 19.85
CA ASP A 178 -19.27 11.81 21.30
C ASP A 178 -18.45 10.54 21.64
N GLU A 179 -18.16 9.67 20.66
CA GLU A 179 -17.37 8.45 20.82
C GLU A 179 -15.87 8.67 20.53
N GLY A 180 -15.49 9.82 19.97
CA GLY A 180 -14.11 10.26 19.74
C GLY A 180 -13.80 10.60 18.28
N LEU A 181 -12.52 10.54 17.90
CA LEU A 181 -12.08 10.75 16.52
C LEU A 181 -12.34 9.49 15.67
N LEU A 182 -13.17 9.64 14.66
CA LEU A 182 -13.34 8.71 13.55
C LEU A 182 -12.41 9.09 12.40
N VAL A 183 -11.58 8.12 12.00
CA VAL A 183 -10.77 8.21 10.77
C VAL A 183 -11.27 7.17 9.77
N ARG A 184 -11.65 7.61 8.57
CA ARG A 184 -11.99 6.74 7.44
C ARG A 184 -10.94 6.88 6.34
N LEU A 185 -10.30 5.76 6.02
CA LEU A 185 -9.34 5.64 4.92
C LEU A 185 -10.03 4.92 3.76
N ILE A 186 -10.00 5.51 2.57
CA ILE A 186 -10.69 5.01 1.38
C ILE A 186 -9.70 4.89 0.24
N HIS A 187 -9.54 3.67 -0.25
CA HIS A 187 -8.71 3.37 -1.41
C HIS A 187 -9.57 3.18 -2.65
N CYS A 188 -9.19 3.80 -3.76
CA CYS A 188 -9.84 3.75 -5.06
C CYS A 188 -8.90 3.06 -6.05
N LYS A 189 -9.47 2.38 -7.05
CA LYS A 189 -8.67 1.80 -8.14
C LYS A 189 -9.41 1.82 -9.45
N TYR A 190 -8.75 2.19 -10.54
CA TYR A 190 -9.33 2.03 -11.88
C TYR A 190 -9.61 0.56 -12.21
N SER A 191 -10.62 0.36 -13.04
CA SER A 191 -10.91 -0.92 -13.67
C SER A 191 -9.98 -1.13 -14.87
N SER A 192 -9.36 -2.30 -14.95
CA SER A 192 -8.59 -2.72 -16.13
C SER A 192 -9.45 -2.82 -17.40
N GLU A 193 -10.77 -3.03 -17.24
CA GLU A 193 -11.74 -3.22 -18.32
C GLU A 193 -12.80 -2.12 -18.41
N ALA A 194 -13.48 -2.04 -19.56
CA ALA A 194 -14.51 -1.02 -19.81
C ALA A 194 -15.83 -1.26 -19.07
N PHE A 195 -16.03 -2.47 -18.54
CA PHE A 195 -17.26 -2.86 -17.86
C PHE A 195 -16.98 -3.31 -16.41
N PRO A 196 -17.87 -2.98 -15.46
CA PRO A 196 -17.76 -3.48 -14.09
C PRO A 196 -17.76 -5.02 -14.03
N GLY A 197 -17.03 -5.63 -13.10
CA GLY A 197 -17.05 -7.08 -12.91
C GLY A 197 -16.07 -7.55 -11.84
N GLY A 198 -16.43 -8.61 -11.09
CA GLY A 198 -15.66 -9.15 -9.97
C GLY A 198 -14.33 -9.82 -10.35
N ARG A 199 -13.37 -9.03 -10.84
CA ARG A 199 -12.03 -9.48 -11.20
C ARG A 199 -11.15 -9.54 -9.97
N VAL A 200 -10.52 -10.69 -9.78
CA VAL A 200 -9.71 -10.99 -8.60
C VAL A 200 -8.44 -10.12 -8.55
N ALA A 201 -7.86 -9.79 -9.71
CA ALA A 201 -6.67 -8.93 -9.79
C ALA A 201 -6.95 -7.49 -9.31
N ASP A 202 -8.03 -6.88 -9.79
CA ASP A 202 -8.48 -5.54 -9.36
C ASP A 202 -8.72 -5.54 -7.83
N LEU A 203 -9.35 -6.60 -7.29
CA LEU A 203 -9.56 -6.76 -5.84
C LEU A 203 -8.25 -6.90 -5.04
N TYR A 204 -7.28 -7.67 -5.54
CA TYR A 204 -6.00 -7.91 -4.84
C TYR A 204 -5.22 -6.63 -4.60
N GLU A 205 -5.18 -5.74 -5.59
CA GLU A 205 -4.43 -4.49 -5.50
C GLU A 205 -4.97 -3.60 -4.38
N VAL A 206 -6.30 -3.39 -4.35
CA VAL A 206 -6.94 -2.56 -3.32
C VAL A 206 -6.91 -3.22 -1.94
N CYS A 207 -7.07 -4.56 -1.86
CA CYS A 207 -6.91 -5.30 -0.61
C CYS A 207 -5.49 -5.16 -0.04
N GLY A 208 -4.47 -5.12 -0.91
CA GLY A 208 -3.08 -4.87 -0.52
C GLY A 208 -2.89 -3.49 0.12
N GLN A 209 -3.41 -2.43 -0.51
CA GLN A 209 -3.38 -1.06 0.04
C GLN A 209 -4.13 -0.98 1.38
N ALA A 210 -5.33 -1.56 1.44
CA ALA A 210 -6.12 -1.60 2.67
C ALA A 210 -5.40 -2.32 3.82
N HIS A 211 -4.74 -3.45 3.53
CA HIS A 211 -3.97 -4.20 4.52
C HIS A 211 -2.77 -3.39 5.03
N LYS A 212 -2.05 -2.69 4.15
CA LYS A 212 -1.00 -1.74 4.56
C LYS A 212 -1.58 -0.67 5.50
N SER A 213 -2.75 -0.13 5.19
CA SER A 213 -3.34 0.92 6.03
C SER A 213 -3.82 0.45 7.41
N VAL A 214 -4.09 -0.85 7.60
CA VAL A 214 -4.37 -1.41 8.94
C VAL A 214 -3.20 -1.23 9.89
N GLN A 215 -1.95 -1.13 9.39
CA GLN A 215 -0.78 -0.89 10.24
C GLN A 215 -0.79 0.51 10.87
N TRP A 216 -1.42 1.51 10.26
CA TRP A 216 -1.59 2.84 10.88
C TRP A 216 -2.41 2.78 12.17
N LYS A 217 -3.31 1.78 12.30
CA LYS A 217 -4.01 1.50 13.57
C LYS A 217 -3.10 1.04 14.70
N ARG A 218 -1.84 0.72 14.42
CA ARG A 218 -0.85 0.25 15.39
C ARG A 218 0.24 1.28 15.67
N ALA A 219 0.22 2.44 15.00
CA ALA A 219 1.17 3.53 15.24
C ALA A 219 0.85 4.24 16.58
N PRO A 220 1.68 4.10 17.63
CA PRO A 220 1.33 4.52 18.99
C PRO A 220 1.01 6.02 19.13
N HIS A 221 1.60 6.86 18.29
CA HIS A 221 1.52 8.33 18.40
C HIS A 221 0.21 8.92 17.86
N LEU A 222 -0.50 8.21 16.99
CA LEU A 222 -1.82 8.62 16.48
C LEU A 222 -2.98 8.09 17.35
N ILE A 223 -2.72 7.08 18.18
CA ILE A 223 -3.75 6.27 18.86
C ILE A 223 -4.18 6.83 20.21
N ASP A 224 -3.37 7.64 20.90
CA ASP A 224 -3.76 8.14 22.22
C ASP A 224 -5.04 9.00 22.20
N GLN A 225 -5.48 9.47 21.03
CA GLN A 225 -6.75 10.19 20.84
C GLN A 225 -7.71 9.55 19.82
N CYS A 226 -7.28 8.52 19.06
CA CYS A 226 -8.13 7.84 18.07
C CYS A 226 -8.72 6.55 18.64
N ARG A 227 -10.00 6.57 19.04
CA ARG A 227 -10.71 5.36 19.49
C ARG A 227 -11.18 4.46 18.35
N SER A 228 -11.44 4.98 17.15
CA SER A 228 -11.83 4.13 16.00
C SER A 228 -11.26 4.59 14.67
N VAL A 229 -10.54 3.68 14.01
CA VAL A 229 -10.11 3.82 12.61
C VAL A 229 -10.92 2.83 11.78
N LYS A 230 -11.71 3.30 10.82
CA LYS A 230 -12.47 2.46 9.88
C LYS A 230 -11.81 2.55 8.50
N ALA A 231 -10.94 1.58 8.19
CA ALA A 231 -10.49 1.40 6.80
C ALA A 231 -11.67 0.85 5.98
N SER A 232 -12.06 1.56 4.94
CA SER A 232 -13.08 1.14 3.99
C SER A 232 -12.40 0.96 2.64
N VAL A 233 -12.64 -0.19 2.01
CA VAL A 233 -12.02 -0.53 0.73
C VAL A 233 -13.10 -0.37 -0.32
N LEU A 234 -12.92 0.57 -1.24
CA LEU A 234 -13.86 0.81 -2.32
C LEU A 234 -13.20 0.39 -3.63
N VAL A 235 -13.39 -0.88 -3.94
CA VAL A 235 -12.97 -1.44 -5.22
C VAL A 235 -13.93 -0.90 -6.28
N SER A 236 -13.40 -0.20 -7.28
CA SER A 236 -14.24 0.03 -8.45
C SER A 236 -14.59 -1.32 -9.06
N ALA A 237 -15.85 -1.47 -9.42
CA ALA A 237 -16.32 -2.62 -10.19
C ALA A 237 -16.31 -4.01 -9.51
N VAL A 238 -16.88 -4.17 -8.31
CA VAL A 238 -17.47 -5.48 -7.96
C VAL A 238 -18.97 -5.41 -8.20
N SER A 239 -19.43 -6.05 -9.28
CA SER A 239 -20.83 -6.38 -9.54
C SER A 239 -21.24 -7.62 -8.77
#